data_AF-A0A7L0EMB2-F1
#
_entry.id   AF-A0A7L0EMB2-F1
#
_cell.length_a   1.000
_cell.length_b   1.000
_cell.length_c   1.000
_cell.angle_alpha   90.00
_cell.angle_beta   90.00
_cell.angle_gamma   90.00
#
_symmetry.space_group_name_H-M   'P 1'
#
loop_
_entity.id
_entity.type
_entity.pdbx_description
1 polymer ?
#
loop_
_entity_poly.entity_id
_entity_poly.type
_entity_poly.pdbx_seq_one_letter_code
_entity_poly.pdbx_strand_id
1 'polypeptide(L)'
;AAVPPQRSLSASVPQGFPCIPASDLPAADILAFTQGLQNRTAELSSTQLSCLARLLAAKNLTGDFRRYPPDLLLFFDSAEVRGGTCGEFYARAARGNLDLLPRGSARRTGLLRGALACLQVRSSRLHPEQLRGLGALVCDMEPETITASDPGVLENLKLCPALTGAQQEALNAVLLRGGSVYGDPSSWDLQTLQHLGPLVLALNRTTLSLVAEATREAFGRSIVATYGSQGRSQREKSLTLLRAFAAPSASSHPRLKRSADRCLSAPITASTLSNPLLMIDYDTSEQFYLCLSNDVLKTNLELLLEQPLTVDYLQVVKKKLEQIYPLGIPEEQLKLLGPLSRQYSAEEISLWPVTSSKTLLALLNPADGKWGVAQIQQLLSRYLALGGTLTGPLLQRMGGRNLCNLQEGQIAQILPEAIRTAGQLNISSCSQTKKDQLYRKAQKAFAGQPGTARAYYCRIWPYLG
;
A
#
# COMPACT_ATOMS: atom_id res chain seq x y z
N ALA A 1 -34.06 31.83 -30.83
CA ALA A 1 -33.92 30.43 -30.38
C ALA A 1 -32.47 30.20 -29.98
N ALA A 2 -32.17 30.24 -28.69
CA ALA A 2 -30.81 30.08 -28.18
C ALA A 2 -30.47 28.58 -28.12
N VAL A 3 -29.39 28.19 -28.79
CA VAL A 3 -28.81 26.86 -28.75
C VAL A 3 -28.37 26.56 -27.30
N PRO A 4 -28.74 25.42 -26.70
CA PRO A 4 -28.31 25.10 -25.34
C PRO A 4 -26.80 24.82 -25.31
N PRO A 5 -26.10 25.13 -24.20
CA PRO A 5 -24.66 24.96 -24.12
C PRO A 5 -24.31 23.47 -24.14
N GLN A 6 -23.46 23.09 -25.10
CA GLN A 6 -22.87 21.74 -25.21
C GLN A 6 -22.08 21.44 -23.93
N ARG A 7 -22.49 20.39 -23.22
CA ARG A 7 -21.76 19.85 -22.06
C ARG A 7 -20.58 19.02 -22.56
N SER A 8 -19.43 19.65 -22.76
CA SER A 8 -18.17 18.95 -23.07
C SER A 8 -17.62 18.26 -21.81
N LEU A 9 -17.38 16.95 -21.88
CA LEU A 9 -16.68 16.20 -20.83
C LEU A 9 -15.19 16.61 -20.83
N SER A 10 -14.76 17.44 -19.89
CA SER A 10 -13.33 17.69 -19.65
C SER A 10 -12.74 16.62 -18.73
N ALA A 11 -11.46 16.31 -18.92
CA ALA A 11 -10.70 15.21 -18.31
C ALA A 11 -10.45 15.32 -16.78
N SER A 12 -11.44 15.74 -16.02
CA SER A 12 -11.41 15.81 -14.55
C SER A 12 -12.74 15.28 -14.04
N VAL A 13 -12.89 13.95 -14.03
CA VAL A 13 -14.14 13.30 -13.65
C VAL A 13 -14.16 13.07 -12.14
N PRO A 14 -15.09 13.69 -11.39
CA PRO A 14 -15.14 13.58 -9.93
C PRO A 14 -15.52 12.18 -9.46
N GLN A 15 -14.98 11.79 -8.30
CA GLN A 15 -15.41 10.62 -7.55
C GLN A 15 -16.84 10.85 -7.02
N GLY A 16 -17.79 9.94 -7.31
CA GLY A 16 -19.02 9.80 -6.52
C GLY A 16 -20.37 10.25 -7.12
N PHE A 17 -20.56 10.27 -8.45
CA PHE A 17 -21.91 10.47 -9.03
C PHE A 17 -22.60 9.14 -9.39
N PRO A 18 -23.95 9.03 -9.32
CA PRO A 18 -24.69 7.98 -10.02
C PRO A 18 -24.49 8.13 -11.54
N CYS A 19 -24.36 7.00 -12.22
CA CYS A 19 -24.09 6.96 -13.66
C CYS A 19 -25.15 7.75 -14.44
N ILE A 20 -24.72 8.70 -15.27
CA ILE A 20 -25.61 9.55 -16.08
C ILE A 20 -26.40 8.67 -17.06
N PRO A 21 -27.70 8.92 -17.31
CA PRO A 21 -28.46 8.20 -18.31
C PRO A 21 -27.83 8.28 -19.71
N ALA A 22 -27.81 7.16 -20.44
CA ALA A 22 -27.21 7.10 -21.78
C ALA A 22 -27.93 7.98 -22.83
N SER A 23 -29.17 8.41 -22.56
CA SER A 23 -29.93 9.35 -23.39
C SER A 23 -29.26 10.73 -23.47
N ASP A 24 -28.51 11.12 -22.45
CA ASP A 24 -28.09 12.50 -22.25
C ASP A 24 -26.72 12.81 -22.85
N LEU A 25 -26.04 11.82 -23.43
CA LEU A 25 -24.69 11.94 -23.97
C LEU A 25 -24.59 11.42 -25.42
N PRO A 26 -23.97 12.19 -26.33
CA PRO A 26 -23.67 11.73 -27.69
C PRO A 26 -22.70 10.54 -27.70
N ALA A 27 -22.93 9.59 -28.62
CA ALA A 27 -22.08 8.41 -28.78
C ALA A 27 -20.61 8.78 -29.12
N ALA A 28 -20.42 9.83 -29.93
CA ALA A 28 -19.10 10.33 -30.31
C ALA A 28 -18.28 10.82 -29.11
N ASP A 29 -18.91 11.52 -28.16
CA ASP A 29 -18.24 12.06 -26.97
C ASP A 29 -17.80 10.94 -26.03
N ILE A 30 -18.66 9.94 -25.83
CA ILE A 30 -18.35 8.75 -25.02
C ILE A 30 -17.17 7.99 -25.64
N LEU A 31 -17.19 7.80 -26.97
CA LEU A 31 -16.13 7.11 -27.68
C LEU A 31 -14.79 7.87 -27.59
N ALA A 32 -14.79 9.18 -27.85
CA ALA A 32 -13.60 10.02 -27.79
C ALA A 32 -13.00 10.05 -26.37
N PHE A 33 -13.86 10.18 -25.34
CA PHE A 33 -13.43 10.11 -23.95
C PHE A 33 -12.78 8.76 -23.64
N THR A 34 -13.44 7.65 -24.01
CA THR A 34 -12.94 6.29 -23.73
C THR A 34 -11.62 6.01 -24.43
N GLN A 35 -11.47 6.40 -25.69
CA GLN A 35 -10.22 6.21 -26.44
C GLN A 35 -9.08 7.07 -25.88
N GLY A 36 -9.39 8.27 -25.37
CA GLY A 36 -8.44 9.12 -24.66
C GLY A 36 -7.89 8.52 -23.36
N LEU A 37 -8.57 7.51 -22.78
CA LEU A 37 -8.16 6.85 -21.54
C LEU A 37 -7.14 5.72 -21.72
N GLN A 38 -6.74 5.36 -22.95
CA GLN A 38 -5.85 4.21 -23.21
C GLN A 38 -4.59 4.18 -22.33
N ASN A 39 -4.08 5.34 -21.93
CA ASN A 39 -2.86 5.48 -21.12
C ASN A 39 -3.10 6.08 -19.72
N ARG A 40 -4.35 6.21 -19.25
CA ARG A 40 -4.70 6.96 -18.01
C ARG A 40 -5.75 6.28 -17.09
N THR A 41 -5.88 4.97 -17.11
CA THR A 41 -6.96 4.31 -16.31
C THR A 41 -6.75 4.24 -14.82
N ALA A 42 -5.53 4.42 -14.32
CA ALA A 42 -5.24 4.42 -12.89
C ALA A 42 -6.00 5.53 -12.11
N GLU A 43 -6.65 6.45 -12.81
CA GLU A 43 -7.41 7.56 -12.21
C GLU A 43 -8.91 7.26 -12.00
N LEU A 44 -9.47 6.21 -12.62
CA LEU A 44 -10.90 5.91 -12.56
C LEU A 44 -11.24 4.84 -11.51
N SER A 45 -12.30 5.09 -10.73
CA SER A 45 -12.84 4.14 -9.77
C SER A 45 -13.60 2.99 -10.46
N SER A 46 -13.78 1.88 -9.74
CA SER A 46 -14.62 0.75 -10.17
C SER A 46 -16.04 1.18 -10.58
N THR A 47 -16.65 2.12 -9.85
CA THR A 47 -17.99 2.64 -10.17
C THR A 47 -18.01 3.48 -11.44
N GLN A 48 -16.96 4.27 -11.70
CA GLN A 48 -16.82 5.05 -12.92
C GLN A 48 -16.60 4.15 -14.14
N LEU A 49 -15.74 3.13 -14.02
CA LEU A 49 -15.49 2.14 -15.07
C LEU A 49 -16.75 1.32 -15.39
N SER A 50 -17.47 0.86 -14.36
CA SER A 50 -18.76 0.18 -14.52
C SER A 50 -19.80 1.06 -15.22
N CYS A 51 -19.85 2.35 -14.88
CA CYS A 51 -20.73 3.29 -15.58
C CYS A 51 -20.35 3.45 -17.05
N LEU A 52 -19.07 3.66 -17.34
CA LEU A 52 -18.58 3.84 -18.70
C LEU A 52 -18.85 2.60 -19.58
N ALA A 53 -18.65 1.40 -19.04
CA ALA A 53 -18.97 0.15 -19.72
C ALA A 53 -20.46 0.07 -20.10
N ARG A 54 -21.37 0.44 -19.19
CA ARG A 54 -22.82 0.48 -19.46
C ARG A 54 -23.19 1.52 -20.51
N LEU A 55 -22.55 2.69 -20.50
CA LEU A 55 -22.77 3.72 -21.51
C LEU A 55 -22.33 3.25 -22.91
N LEU A 56 -21.19 2.56 -23.01
CA LEU A 56 -20.70 1.98 -24.26
C LEU A 56 -21.62 0.88 -24.76
N ALA A 57 -22.07 -0.03 -23.90
CA ALA A 57 -23.02 -1.08 -24.24
C ALA A 57 -24.35 -0.49 -24.75
N ALA A 58 -24.91 0.51 -24.05
CA ALA A 58 -26.16 1.17 -24.45
C ALA A 58 -26.09 1.88 -25.81
N LYS A 59 -24.88 2.19 -26.31
CA LYS A 59 -24.64 2.82 -27.62
C LYS A 59 -24.07 1.83 -28.66
N ASN A 60 -23.99 0.53 -28.36
CA ASN A 60 -23.38 -0.50 -29.21
C ASN A 60 -21.91 -0.21 -29.58
N LEU A 61 -21.15 0.39 -28.66
CA LEU A 61 -19.74 0.78 -28.86
C LEU A 61 -18.75 -0.24 -28.28
N THR A 62 -19.17 -1.44 -27.89
CA THR A 62 -18.30 -2.44 -27.24
C THR A 62 -17.39 -3.21 -28.22
N GLY A 63 -17.68 -3.17 -29.52
CA GLY A 63 -17.00 -3.96 -30.55
C GLY A 63 -15.51 -3.63 -30.78
N ASP A 64 -15.09 -2.37 -30.61
CA ASP A 64 -13.69 -1.94 -30.82
C ASP A 64 -12.88 -1.97 -29.51
N PHE A 65 -13.03 -3.05 -28.74
CA PHE A 65 -12.42 -3.21 -27.42
C PHE A 65 -10.89 -3.08 -27.42
N ARG A 66 -10.24 -3.29 -28.57
CA ARG A 66 -8.79 -3.13 -28.75
C ARG A 66 -8.35 -1.69 -28.47
N ARG A 67 -9.23 -0.71 -28.66
CA ARG A 67 -8.96 0.70 -28.37
C ARG A 67 -9.30 1.12 -26.95
N TYR A 68 -9.79 0.21 -26.12
CA TYR A 68 -10.16 0.51 -24.74
C TYR A 68 -9.09 0.02 -23.77
N PRO A 69 -8.96 0.68 -22.62
CA PRO A 69 -7.96 0.27 -21.64
C PRO A 69 -8.35 -1.05 -20.95
N PRO A 70 -7.37 -1.87 -20.52
CA PRO A 70 -7.61 -3.18 -19.90
C PRO A 70 -8.61 -3.16 -18.73
N ASP A 71 -8.50 -2.18 -17.84
CA ASP A 71 -9.33 -2.04 -16.64
C ASP A 71 -10.82 -1.89 -16.98
N LEU A 72 -11.15 -1.25 -18.10
CA LEU A 72 -12.53 -1.06 -18.53
C LEU A 72 -13.14 -2.36 -19.05
N LEU A 73 -12.35 -3.20 -19.70
CA LEU A 73 -12.81 -4.49 -20.24
C LEU A 73 -13.25 -5.46 -19.14
N LEU A 74 -12.73 -5.28 -17.91
CA LEU A 74 -13.18 -6.01 -16.73
C LEU A 74 -14.67 -5.81 -16.43
N PHE A 75 -15.33 -4.79 -17.01
CA PHE A 75 -16.74 -4.46 -16.80
C PHE A 75 -17.67 -4.73 -18.01
N PHE A 76 -17.14 -5.22 -19.15
CA PHE A 76 -17.92 -5.55 -20.36
C PHE A 76 -18.67 -6.89 -20.27
N ASP A 77 -19.92 -7.00 -20.70
CA ASP A 77 -20.61 -8.30 -20.64
C ASP A 77 -19.85 -9.40 -21.41
N SER A 78 -19.53 -10.49 -20.71
CA SER A 78 -18.84 -11.64 -21.31
C SER A 78 -19.70 -12.34 -22.38
N ALA A 79 -21.03 -12.18 -22.32
CA ALA A 79 -21.94 -12.70 -23.33
C ALA A 79 -21.77 -12.02 -24.71
N GLU A 80 -21.25 -10.79 -24.74
CA GLU A 80 -21.01 -10.04 -25.99
C GLU A 80 -19.71 -10.44 -26.68
N VAL A 81 -18.85 -11.22 -26.02
CA VAL A 81 -17.53 -11.61 -26.54
C VAL A 81 -17.70 -12.73 -27.57
N ARG A 82 -17.66 -12.37 -28.85
CA ARG A 82 -17.84 -13.31 -29.98
C ARG A 82 -16.62 -14.21 -30.22
N GLY A 83 -16.88 -15.43 -30.71
CA GLY A 83 -15.92 -16.54 -30.76
C GLY A 83 -14.65 -16.36 -31.61
N GLY A 84 -14.58 -15.39 -32.53
CA GLY A 84 -13.34 -15.12 -33.30
C GLY A 84 -12.36 -14.15 -32.62
N THR A 85 -12.85 -13.30 -31.71
CA THR A 85 -12.06 -12.24 -31.06
C THR A 85 -11.89 -12.47 -29.56
N CYS A 86 -12.41 -13.57 -29.03
CA CYS A 86 -12.43 -13.83 -27.60
C CYS A 86 -11.02 -13.90 -27.00
N GLY A 87 -10.05 -14.47 -27.73
CA GLY A 87 -8.69 -14.68 -27.20
C GLY A 87 -7.99 -13.36 -26.94
N GLU A 88 -8.09 -12.43 -27.90
CA GLU A 88 -7.56 -11.08 -27.76
C GLU A 88 -8.29 -10.27 -26.69
N PHE A 89 -9.61 -10.41 -26.60
CA PHE A 89 -10.40 -9.74 -25.57
C PHE A 89 -9.93 -10.14 -24.17
N TYR A 90 -9.86 -11.45 -23.89
CA TYR A 90 -9.47 -11.94 -22.58
C TYR A 90 -7.99 -11.67 -22.29
N ALA A 91 -7.09 -11.83 -23.27
CA ALA A 91 -5.68 -11.49 -23.10
C ALA A 91 -5.45 -10.00 -22.79
N ARG A 92 -6.32 -9.12 -23.29
CA ARG A 92 -6.29 -7.69 -22.95
C ARG A 92 -6.92 -7.41 -21.60
N ALA A 93 -8.10 -7.96 -21.32
CA ALA A 93 -8.79 -7.79 -20.04
C ALA A 93 -7.95 -8.33 -18.87
N ALA A 94 -7.24 -9.43 -19.08
CA ALA A 94 -6.33 -10.04 -18.10
C ALA A 94 -5.15 -9.16 -17.69
N ARG A 95 -4.86 -8.07 -18.41
CA ARG A 95 -3.85 -7.06 -18.03
C ARG A 95 -4.41 -5.99 -17.11
N GLY A 96 -5.73 -5.96 -16.89
CA GLY A 96 -6.40 -5.01 -16.02
C GLY A 96 -6.20 -5.34 -14.54
N ASN A 97 -6.36 -4.32 -13.71
CA ASN A 97 -6.28 -4.44 -12.27
C ASN A 97 -7.53 -5.14 -11.70
N LEU A 98 -7.41 -6.43 -11.38
CA LEU A 98 -8.51 -7.21 -10.82
C LEU A 98 -9.00 -6.74 -9.44
N ASP A 99 -8.23 -5.93 -8.70
CA ASP A 99 -8.69 -5.35 -7.43
C ASP A 99 -9.82 -4.31 -7.62
N LEU A 100 -10.08 -3.89 -8.87
CA LEU A 100 -11.28 -3.12 -9.22
C LEU A 100 -12.58 -3.93 -9.05
N LEU A 101 -12.48 -5.25 -9.01
CA LEU A 101 -13.60 -6.16 -8.81
C LEU A 101 -13.47 -6.89 -7.46
N PRO A 102 -14.55 -7.02 -6.68
CA PRO A 102 -14.51 -7.79 -5.44
C PRO A 102 -14.07 -9.23 -5.70
N ARG A 103 -13.15 -9.74 -4.87
CA ARG A 103 -12.70 -11.14 -4.92
C ARG A 103 -13.89 -12.09 -4.77
N GLY A 104 -13.92 -13.15 -5.56
CA GLY A 104 -15.03 -14.12 -5.57
C GLY A 104 -16.34 -13.60 -6.18
N SER A 105 -16.38 -12.37 -6.71
CA SER A 105 -17.58 -11.89 -7.41
C SER A 105 -17.86 -12.70 -8.67
N ALA A 106 -19.15 -12.87 -8.99
CA ALA A 106 -19.60 -13.54 -10.21
C ALA A 106 -18.94 -12.96 -11.47
N ARG A 107 -18.59 -11.67 -11.44
CA ARG A 107 -17.87 -10.98 -12.50
C ARG A 107 -16.46 -11.52 -12.72
N ARG A 108 -15.65 -11.65 -11.65
CA ARG A 108 -14.29 -12.23 -11.74
C ARG A 108 -14.34 -13.69 -12.16
N THR A 109 -15.24 -14.47 -11.53
CA THR A 109 -15.47 -15.87 -11.90
C THR A 109 -15.87 -16.02 -13.37
N GLY A 110 -16.74 -15.14 -13.87
CA GLY A 110 -17.17 -15.11 -15.26
C GLY A 110 -16.04 -14.79 -16.24
N LEU A 111 -15.17 -13.83 -15.89
CA LEU A 111 -13.99 -13.48 -16.70
C LEU A 111 -13.01 -14.65 -16.82
N LEU A 112 -12.65 -15.29 -15.71
CA LEU A 112 -11.77 -16.46 -15.73
C LEU A 112 -12.39 -17.62 -16.51
N ARG A 113 -13.66 -17.96 -16.22
CA ARG A 113 -14.36 -19.05 -16.92
C ARG A 113 -14.44 -18.80 -18.43
N GLY A 114 -14.77 -17.57 -18.83
CA GLY A 114 -14.85 -17.19 -20.24
C GLY A 114 -13.48 -17.24 -20.93
N ALA A 115 -12.41 -16.81 -20.26
CA ALA A 115 -11.06 -16.92 -20.78
C ALA A 115 -10.63 -18.38 -20.98
N LEU A 116 -10.88 -19.24 -19.98
CA LEU A 116 -10.59 -20.68 -20.07
C LEU A 116 -11.39 -21.36 -21.18
N ALA A 117 -12.67 -21.03 -21.33
CA ALA A 117 -13.52 -21.54 -22.40
C ALA A 117 -13.03 -21.10 -23.79
N CYS A 118 -12.65 -19.83 -23.94
CA CYS A 118 -12.09 -19.30 -25.17
C CYS A 118 -10.76 -19.97 -25.57
N LEU A 119 -9.90 -20.26 -24.58
CA LEU A 119 -8.64 -20.98 -24.75
C LEU A 119 -8.82 -22.50 -24.89
N GLN A 120 -10.06 -22.98 -24.95
CA GLN A 120 -10.44 -24.39 -25.06
C GLN A 120 -9.77 -25.28 -23.98
N VAL A 121 -9.65 -24.75 -22.77
CA VAL A 121 -9.09 -25.49 -21.63
C VAL A 121 -10.10 -26.54 -21.19
N ARG A 122 -9.79 -27.82 -21.44
CA ARG A 122 -10.65 -28.97 -21.10
C ARG A 122 -10.14 -29.78 -19.91
N SER A 123 -8.88 -29.58 -19.53
CA SER A 123 -8.21 -30.25 -18.42
C SER A 123 -7.88 -29.23 -17.32
N SER A 124 -7.57 -29.73 -16.12
CA SER A 124 -7.01 -28.91 -15.03
C SER A 124 -5.54 -28.51 -15.24
N ARG A 125 -4.97 -28.78 -16.41
CA ARG A 125 -3.56 -28.51 -16.73
C ARG A 125 -3.47 -27.55 -17.90
N LEU A 126 -2.88 -26.38 -17.64
CA LEU A 126 -2.67 -25.36 -18.67
C LEU A 126 -1.27 -25.45 -19.27
N HIS A 127 -1.19 -25.23 -20.58
CA HIS A 127 0.04 -25.17 -21.36
C HIS A 127 0.56 -23.72 -21.52
N PRO A 128 1.84 -23.52 -21.90
CA PRO A 128 2.44 -22.18 -22.03
C PRO A 128 1.61 -21.18 -22.86
N GLU A 129 1.10 -21.60 -24.03
CA GLU A 129 0.32 -20.72 -24.90
C GLU A 129 -1.01 -20.28 -24.28
N GLN A 130 -1.61 -21.12 -23.43
CA GLN A 130 -2.84 -20.78 -22.71
C GLN A 130 -2.56 -19.78 -21.58
N LEU A 131 -1.44 -19.96 -20.86
CA LEU A 131 -1.04 -19.08 -19.75
C LEU A 131 -0.74 -17.64 -20.22
N ARG A 132 -0.15 -17.48 -21.41
CA ARG A 132 0.11 -16.16 -22.02
C ARG A 132 -1.16 -15.31 -22.15
N GLY A 133 -2.31 -15.96 -22.38
CA GLY A 133 -3.61 -15.29 -22.52
C GLY A 133 -4.32 -14.98 -21.21
N LEU A 134 -3.87 -15.52 -20.08
CA LEU A 134 -4.60 -15.43 -18.80
C LEU A 134 -4.15 -14.31 -17.87
N GLY A 135 -2.95 -13.77 -18.04
CA GLY A 135 -2.45 -12.63 -17.25
C GLY A 135 -2.80 -12.73 -15.76
N ALA A 136 -3.44 -11.69 -15.22
CA ALA A 136 -3.87 -11.63 -13.82
C ALA A 136 -5.09 -12.50 -13.50
N LEU A 137 -5.82 -13.04 -14.48
CA LEU A 137 -6.97 -13.94 -14.19
C LEU A 137 -6.53 -15.21 -13.45
N VAL A 138 -5.25 -15.58 -13.56
CA VAL A 138 -4.65 -16.67 -12.78
C VAL A 138 -4.78 -16.47 -11.26
N CYS A 139 -4.92 -15.22 -10.79
CA CYS A 139 -5.08 -14.91 -9.38
C CYS A 139 -6.37 -15.48 -8.75
N ASP A 140 -7.36 -15.86 -9.57
CA ASP A 140 -8.59 -16.50 -9.12
C ASP A 140 -8.65 -18.00 -9.51
N MET A 141 -7.53 -18.59 -9.98
CA MET A 141 -7.47 -20.02 -10.26
C MET A 141 -7.35 -20.85 -8.98
N GLU A 142 -7.96 -22.04 -9.04
CA GLU A 142 -7.88 -23.03 -7.96
C GLU A 142 -6.44 -23.56 -7.78
N PRO A 143 -5.99 -23.80 -6.54
CA PRO A 143 -4.65 -24.29 -6.21
C PRO A 143 -4.23 -25.55 -6.97
N GLU A 144 -5.15 -26.49 -7.17
CA GLU A 144 -4.89 -27.75 -7.87
C GLU A 144 -4.58 -27.50 -9.35
N THR A 145 -5.27 -26.53 -9.95
CA THR A 145 -5.06 -26.15 -11.36
C THR A 145 -3.71 -25.44 -11.52
N ILE A 146 -3.34 -24.56 -10.58
CA ILE A 146 -2.01 -23.92 -10.56
C ILE A 146 -0.93 -25.00 -10.45
N THR A 147 -1.09 -25.95 -9.53
CA THR A 147 -0.13 -27.02 -9.29
C THR A 147 0.02 -27.97 -10.49
N ALA A 148 -1.05 -28.25 -11.22
CA ALA A 148 -1.02 -29.15 -12.37
C ALA A 148 -0.50 -28.48 -13.66
N SER A 149 -0.54 -27.15 -13.74
CA SER A 149 -0.18 -26.37 -14.93
C SER A 149 1.31 -26.32 -15.21
N ASP A 150 1.66 -25.81 -16.40
CA ASP A 150 3.04 -25.52 -16.77
C ASP A 150 3.70 -24.50 -15.80
N PRO A 151 5.00 -24.67 -15.46
CA PRO A 151 5.70 -23.77 -14.53
C PRO A 151 5.71 -22.29 -14.93
N GLY A 152 5.45 -21.96 -16.21
CA GLY A 152 5.23 -20.59 -16.67
C GLY A 152 4.11 -19.85 -15.92
N VAL A 153 3.22 -20.57 -15.22
CA VAL A 153 2.16 -19.98 -14.37
C VAL A 153 2.72 -19.06 -13.29
N LEU A 154 3.97 -19.27 -12.85
CA LEU A 154 4.66 -18.41 -11.90
C LEU A 154 4.76 -16.96 -12.40
N GLU A 155 4.98 -16.75 -13.70
CA GLU A 155 5.03 -15.40 -14.28
C GLU A 155 3.67 -14.69 -14.21
N ASN A 156 2.57 -15.43 -14.37
CA ASN A 156 1.23 -14.90 -14.18
C ASN A 156 0.97 -14.56 -12.71
N LEU A 157 1.41 -15.41 -11.77
CA LEU A 157 1.20 -15.20 -10.33
C LEU A 157 1.91 -13.94 -9.81
N LYS A 158 2.96 -13.45 -10.48
CA LYS A 158 3.58 -12.16 -10.15
C LYS A 158 2.63 -10.99 -10.27
N LEU A 159 1.60 -11.11 -11.12
CA LEU A 159 0.58 -10.08 -11.33
C LEU A 159 -0.45 -10.05 -10.20
N CYS A 160 -0.42 -11.03 -9.29
CA CYS A 160 -1.40 -11.15 -8.20
C CYS A 160 -1.03 -10.23 -7.04
N PRO A 161 -1.93 -9.29 -6.65
CA PRO A 161 -1.67 -8.39 -5.52
C PRO A 161 -1.51 -9.13 -4.18
N ALA A 162 -2.22 -10.26 -4.03
CA ALA A 162 -2.08 -11.17 -2.91
C ALA A 162 -2.59 -12.58 -3.26
N LEU A 163 -1.84 -13.60 -2.86
CA LEU A 163 -2.16 -15.02 -3.00
C LEU A 163 -2.78 -15.57 -1.72
N THR A 164 -3.77 -16.47 -1.85
CA THR A 164 -4.33 -17.21 -0.70
C THR A 164 -3.30 -18.21 -0.14
N GLY A 165 -3.49 -18.69 1.09
CA GLY A 165 -2.59 -19.70 1.67
C GLY A 165 -2.44 -20.94 0.78
N ALA A 166 -3.55 -21.46 0.26
CA ALA A 166 -3.54 -22.61 -0.65
C ALA A 166 -2.86 -22.29 -2.00
N GLN A 167 -3.00 -21.08 -2.54
CA GLN A 167 -2.26 -20.66 -3.73
C GLN A 167 -0.76 -20.52 -3.48
N GLN A 168 -0.35 -20.11 -2.28
CA GLN A 168 1.06 -20.08 -1.89
C GLN A 168 1.62 -21.51 -1.79
N GLU A 169 0.86 -22.46 -1.23
CA GLU A 169 1.25 -23.87 -1.23
C GLU A 169 1.41 -24.43 -2.65
N ALA A 170 0.45 -24.16 -3.53
CA ALA A 170 0.52 -24.53 -4.94
C ALA A 170 1.75 -23.93 -5.64
N LEU A 171 2.03 -22.64 -5.42
CA LEU A 171 3.21 -21.96 -5.93
C LEU A 171 4.51 -22.65 -5.48
N ASN A 172 4.62 -23.00 -4.19
CA ASN A 172 5.80 -23.69 -3.67
C ASN A 172 5.92 -25.11 -4.25
N ALA A 173 4.81 -25.82 -4.43
CA ALA A 173 4.81 -27.13 -5.08
C ALA A 173 5.28 -27.07 -6.55
N VAL A 174 4.91 -26.00 -7.29
CA VAL A 174 5.40 -25.76 -8.65
C VAL A 174 6.91 -25.48 -8.66
N LEU A 175 7.40 -24.64 -7.74
CA LEU A 175 8.84 -24.35 -7.61
C LEU A 175 9.65 -25.60 -7.27
N LEU A 176 9.16 -26.44 -6.35
CA LEU A 176 9.83 -27.66 -5.89
C LEU A 176 9.81 -28.81 -6.90
N ARG A 177 8.85 -28.84 -7.84
CA ARG A 177 8.82 -29.86 -8.90
C ARG A 177 10.02 -29.74 -9.86
N GLY A 178 10.64 -28.56 -9.93
CA GLY A 178 11.63 -28.23 -10.94
C GLY A 178 11.01 -27.96 -12.32
N GLY A 179 11.84 -27.55 -13.27
CA GLY A 179 11.42 -27.23 -14.64
C GLY A 179 10.85 -25.81 -14.84
N SER A 180 10.82 -24.99 -13.78
CA SER A 180 10.63 -23.55 -13.94
C SER A 180 11.90 -22.88 -14.46
N VAL A 181 11.76 -21.66 -14.97
CA VAL A 181 12.90 -20.81 -15.40
C VAL A 181 13.85 -20.46 -14.25
N TYR A 182 13.43 -20.66 -13.00
CA TYR A 182 14.24 -20.40 -11.81
C TYR A 182 15.14 -21.57 -11.42
N GLY A 183 14.92 -22.77 -11.99
CA GLY A 183 15.63 -23.97 -11.59
C GLY A 183 15.29 -24.42 -10.16
N ASP A 184 16.11 -25.33 -9.63
CA ASP A 184 15.95 -25.89 -8.29
C ASP A 184 16.32 -24.85 -7.20
N PRO A 185 15.55 -24.71 -6.09
CA PRO A 185 15.86 -23.77 -5.03
C PRO A 185 17.28 -23.83 -4.45
N SER A 186 17.93 -25.00 -4.46
CA SER A 186 19.32 -25.15 -4.02
C SER A 186 20.35 -24.48 -4.92
N SER A 187 19.97 -24.19 -6.18
CA SER A 187 20.80 -23.51 -7.17
C SER A 187 20.55 -22.01 -7.26
N TRP A 188 19.61 -21.47 -6.48
CA TRP A 188 19.24 -20.05 -6.57
C TRP A 188 20.33 -19.13 -6.06
N ASP A 189 20.58 -18.08 -6.83
CA ASP A 189 21.46 -16.96 -6.50
C ASP A 189 20.66 -15.68 -6.23
N LEU A 190 21.38 -14.57 -6.03
CA LEU A 190 20.78 -13.27 -5.77
C LEU A 190 19.89 -12.81 -6.94
N GLN A 191 20.30 -13.08 -8.17
CA GLN A 191 19.57 -12.67 -9.37
C GLN A 191 18.25 -13.43 -9.49
N THR A 192 18.26 -14.73 -9.19
CA THR A 192 17.05 -15.56 -9.17
C THR A 192 16.03 -15.05 -8.14
N LEU A 193 16.45 -14.70 -6.93
CA LEU A 193 15.57 -14.10 -5.92
C LEU A 193 15.02 -12.74 -6.37
N GLN A 194 15.82 -11.92 -7.03
CA GLN A 194 15.37 -10.65 -7.60
C GLN A 194 14.35 -10.87 -8.74
N HIS A 195 14.56 -11.87 -9.59
CA HIS A 195 13.66 -12.21 -10.70
C HIS A 195 12.33 -12.82 -10.24
N LEU A 196 12.32 -13.59 -9.14
CA LEU A 196 11.09 -14.05 -8.49
C LEU A 196 10.19 -12.88 -8.07
N GLY A 197 10.81 -11.75 -7.71
CA GLY A 197 10.13 -10.48 -7.42
C GLY A 197 9.09 -10.62 -6.31
N PRO A 198 7.80 -10.29 -6.54
CA PRO A 198 6.77 -10.34 -5.50
C PRO A 198 6.50 -11.75 -4.96
N LEU A 199 6.85 -12.81 -5.71
CA LEU A 199 6.64 -14.20 -5.29
C LEU A 199 7.52 -14.60 -4.10
N VAL A 200 8.61 -13.88 -3.83
CA VAL A 200 9.49 -14.16 -2.69
C VAL A 200 8.72 -14.09 -1.37
N LEU A 201 7.67 -13.26 -1.28
CA LEU A 201 6.78 -13.14 -0.12
C LEU A 201 5.88 -14.37 0.12
N ALA A 202 5.73 -15.22 -0.89
CA ALA A 202 4.90 -16.43 -0.85
C ALA A 202 5.71 -17.70 -0.59
N LEU A 203 7.04 -17.61 -0.47
CA LEU A 203 7.89 -18.77 -0.24
C LEU A 203 7.67 -19.31 1.18
N ASN A 204 7.45 -20.62 1.29
CA ASN A 204 7.32 -21.27 2.57
C ASN A 204 8.70 -21.64 3.16
N ARG A 205 8.71 -22.07 4.43
CA ARG A 205 9.95 -22.46 5.12
C ARG A 205 10.72 -23.56 4.40
N THR A 206 10.03 -24.54 3.83
CA THR A 206 10.65 -25.66 3.11
C THR A 206 11.46 -25.16 1.91
N THR A 207 10.84 -24.38 1.02
CA THR A 207 11.51 -23.82 -0.16
C THR A 207 12.64 -22.88 0.24
N LEU A 208 12.41 -22.00 1.22
CA LEU A 208 13.44 -21.08 1.71
C LEU A 208 14.65 -21.80 2.32
N SER A 209 14.44 -22.92 3.02
CA SER A 209 15.52 -23.68 3.65
C SER A 209 16.47 -24.34 2.66
N LEU A 210 16.03 -24.55 1.41
CA LEU A 210 16.87 -25.07 0.33
C LEU A 210 17.78 -23.99 -0.26
N VAL A 211 17.42 -22.71 -0.14
CA VAL A 211 18.23 -21.61 -0.66
C VAL A 211 19.46 -21.43 0.22
N ALA A 212 20.64 -21.38 -0.42
CA ALA A 212 21.92 -21.20 0.24
C ALA A 212 21.89 -19.99 1.20
N GLU A 213 22.46 -20.17 2.40
CA GLU A 213 22.49 -19.15 3.46
C GLU A 213 23.13 -17.84 2.98
N ALA A 214 24.29 -17.93 2.31
CA ALA A 214 24.96 -16.77 1.73
C ALA A 214 24.08 -15.99 0.74
N THR A 215 23.23 -16.69 -0.04
CA THR A 215 22.28 -16.06 -0.96
C THR A 215 21.15 -15.37 -0.20
N ARG A 216 20.58 -16.01 0.82
CA ARG A 216 19.55 -15.42 1.70
C ARG A 216 20.08 -14.16 2.39
N GLU A 217 21.30 -14.19 2.90
CA GLU A 217 21.96 -13.02 3.48
C GLU A 217 22.19 -11.91 2.45
N ALA A 218 22.75 -12.23 1.27
CA ALA A 218 23.00 -11.24 0.22
C ALA A 218 21.71 -10.52 -0.21
N PHE A 219 20.62 -11.27 -0.35
CA PHE A 219 19.31 -10.70 -0.64
C PHE A 219 18.77 -9.87 0.52
N GLY A 220 18.91 -10.32 1.76
CA GLY A 220 18.60 -9.53 2.96
C GLY A 220 19.34 -8.19 3.00
N ARG A 221 20.65 -8.17 2.68
CA ARG A 221 21.45 -6.93 2.59
C ARG A 221 20.87 -5.97 1.54
N SER A 222 20.42 -6.50 0.40
CA SER A 222 19.79 -5.68 -0.66
C SER A 222 18.47 -5.03 -0.21
N ILE A 223 17.69 -5.73 0.62
CA ILE A 223 16.45 -5.20 1.20
C ILE A 223 16.76 -4.06 2.17
N VAL A 224 17.71 -4.28 3.09
CA VAL A 224 18.07 -3.27 4.10
C VAL A 224 18.63 -2.00 3.46
N ALA A 225 19.48 -2.14 2.45
CA ALA A 225 20.07 -1.01 1.73
C ALA A 225 19.04 -0.06 1.11
N THR A 226 17.83 -0.54 0.82
CA THR A 226 16.74 0.27 0.26
C THR A 226 15.62 0.55 1.26
N TYR A 227 15.68 0.01 2.48
CA TYR A 227 14.57 0.06 3.44
C TYR A 227 14.20 1.49 3.88
N GLY A 228 15.20 2.36 4.04
CA GLY A 228 15.00 3.76 4.41
C GLY A 228 14.17 4.55 3.38
N SER A 229 14.33 4.26 2.09
CA SER A 229 13.60 4.95 1.01
C SER A 229 12.25 4.30 0.65
N GLN A 230 11.94 3.14 1.22
CA GLN A 230 10.72 2.41 0.94
C GLN A 230 9.48 3.09 1.53
N GLY A 231 8.38 3.04 0.76
CA GLY A 231 7.05 3.35 1.28
C GLY A 231 6.60 2.31 2.31
N ARG A 232 5.61 2.67 3.14
CA ARG A 232 5.15 1.84 4.25
C ARG A 232 4.83 0.38 3.90
N SER A 233 3.99 0.17 2.89
CA SER A 233 3.56 -1.20 2.51
C SER A 233 4.75 -2.06 2.10
N GLN A 234 5.76 -1.43 1.50
CA GLN A 234 6.97 -2.09 1.07
C GLN A 234 7.87 -2.43 2.27
N ARG A 235 8.00 -1.51 3.26
CA ARG A 235 8.67 -1.79 4.54
C ARG A 235 8.05 -2.97 5.30
N GLU A 236 6.71 -3.05 5.36
CA GLU A 236 6.00 -4.17 6.00
C GLU A 236 6.33 -5.52 5.30
N LYS A 237 6.40 -5.53 3.97
CA LYS A 237 6.80 -6.69 3.15
C LYS A 237 8.27 -7.06 3.39
N SER A 238 9.17 -6.08 3.37
CA SER A 238 10.60 -6.25 3.65
C SER A 238 10.86 -6.87 5.03
N LEU A 239 10.17 -6.39 6.08
CA LEU A 239 10.24 -6.97 7.42
C LEU A 239 9.79 -8.44 7.44
N THR A 240 8.73 -8.76 6.69
CA THR A 240 8.23 -10.13 6.58
C THR A 240 9.27 -11.06 5.94
N LEU A 241 9.92 -10.60 4.88
CA LEU A 241 10.99 -11.35 4.20
C LEU A 241 12.21 -11.55 5.09
N LEU A 242 12.69 -10.49 5.74
CA LEU A 242 13.86 -10.57 6.61
C LEU A 242 13.63 -11.56 7.76
N ARG A 243 12.43 -11.60 8.35
CA ARG A 243 12.08 -12.62 9.35
C ARG A 243 12.05 -14.03 8.77
N ALA A 244 11.55 -14.20 7.54
CA ALA A 244 11.51 -15.50 6.89
C ALA A 244 12.93 -16.03 6.60
N PHE A 245 13.88 -15.16 6.25
CA PHE A 245 15.28 -15.53 6.03
C PHE A 245 16.07 -15.76 7.33
N ALA A 246 15.78 -14.99 8.37
CA ALA A 246 16.40 -15.12 9.70
C ALA A 246 15.80 -16.25 10.53
N ALA A 247 14.65 -16.81 10.13
CA ALA A 247 14.07 -17.95 10.83
C ALA A 247 15.08 -19.10 10.81
N PRO A 248 15.40 -19.69 11.99
CA PRO A 248 16.43 -20.70 12.07
C PRO A 248 16.06 -21.88 11.18
N SER A 249 16.97 -22.24 10.27
CA SER A 249 17.05 -23.62 9.79
C SER A 249 17.10 -24.49 11.05
N ALA A 250 16.27 -25.53 11.15
CA ALA A 250 16.07 -26.32 12.37
C ALA A 250 17.33 -27.03 12.94
N SER A 251 18.53 -26.68 12.46
CA SER A 251 19.79 -27.40 12.66
C SER A 251 20.98 -26.54 13.14
N SER A 252 20.89 -25.22 13.33
CA SER A 252 22.13 -24.40 13.48
C SER A 252 22.25 -23.46 14.68
N HIS A 253 21.46 -23.62 15.75
CA HIS A 253 21.82 -22.99 17.03
C HIS A 253 22.18 -24.05 18.08
N PRO A 254 23.43 -24.07 18.59
CA PRO A 254 23.70 -24.64 19.90
C PRO A 254 22.73 -23.93 20.86
N ARG A 255 21.98 -24.71 21.65
CA ARG A 255 21.11 -24.16 22.71
C ARG A 255 21.95 -23.22 23.57
N LEU A 256 21.83 -21.91 23.33
CA LEU A 256 22.50 -20.90 24.13
C LEU A 256 22.03 -21.09 25.56
N LYS A 257 23.02 -21.29 26.44
CA LYS A 257 22.85 -21.49 27.88
C LYS A 257 21.88 -20.42 28.41
N ARG A 258 20.86 -20.85 29.15
CA ARG A 258 19.92 -19.98 29.88
C ARG A 258 20.69 -18.88 30.63
N SER A 259 20.18 -17.65 30.49
CA SER A 259 20.45 -16.47 31.32
C SER A 259 21.92 -16.21 31.62
N ALA A 260 22.58 -15.49 30.71
CA ALA A 260 23.73 -14.68 31.10
C ALA A 260 23.26 -13.22 31.08
N ASP A 261 23.29 -12.53 32.23
CA ASP A 261 22.96 -11.10 32.37
C ASP A 261 24.01 -10.18 31.70
N ARG A 262 24.66 -10.64 30.63
CA ARG A 262 25.73 -9.94 29.91
C ARG A 262 25.61 -10.15 28.41
N CYS A 263 26.08 -9.16 27.66
CA CYS A 263 26.22 -9.26 26.21
C CYS A 263 27.16 -10.42 25.86
N LEU A 264 26.66 -11.36 25.04
CA LEU A 264 27.44 -12.52 24.57
C LEU A 264 28.10 -12.26 23.21
N SER A 265 27.54 -11.34 22.43
CA SER A 265 28.11 -10.84 21.17
C SER A 265 29.09 -9.68 21.42
N ALA A 266 29.66 -9.10 20.36
CA ALA A 266 30.36 -7.83 20.48
C ALA A 266 29.38 -6.71 20.94
N PRO A 267 29.82 -5.68 21.66
CA PRO A 267 28.98 -4.52 21.95
C PRO A 267 28.53 -3.80 20.67
N ILE A 268 27.30 -3.31 20.64
CA ILE A 268 26.78 -2.55 19.50
C ILE A 268 27.46 -1.18 19.45
N THR A 269 28.02 -0.86 18.29
CA THR A 269 28.65 0.44 17.99
C THR A 269 27.94 1.16 16.85
N ALA A 270 28.28 2.43 16.60
CA ALA A 270 27.70 3.19 15.47
C ALA A 270 27.90 2.49 14.11
N SER A 271 29.06 1.85 13.88
CA SER A 271 29.31 1.05 12.68
C SER A 271 28.44 -0.21 12.60
N THR A 272 28.16 -0.84 13.74
CA THR A 272 27.29 -2.02 13.81
C THR A 272 25.83 -1.66 13.49
N LEU A 273 25.37 -0.45 13.86
CA LEU A 273 24.01 0.00 13.58
C LEU A 273 23.71 0.16 12.08
N SER A 274 24.75 0.41 11.28
CA SER A 274 24.65 0.46 9.83
C SER A 274 24.75 -0.93 9.18
N ASN A 275 25.01 -1.98 9.96
CA ASN A 275 25.14 -3.33 9.44
C ASN A 275 23.74 -3.88 9.07
N PRO A 276 23.50 -4.25 7.80
CA PRO A 276 22.23 -4.85 7.40
C PRO A 276 21.92 -6.19 8.10
N LEU A 277 22.92 -6.81 8.73
CA LEU A 277 22.76 -8.05 9.48
C LEU A 277 22.58 -7.84 10.99
N LEU A 278 22.32 -6.61 11.46
CA LEU A 278 22.16 -6.31 12.90
C LEU A 278 21.15 -7.25 13.60
N MET A 279 20.04 -7.59 12.95
CA MET A 279 19.03 -8.48 13.55
C MET A 279 19.42 -9.96 13.52
N ILE A 280 20.45 -10.33 12.74
CA ILE A 280 21.03 -11.68 12.71
C ILE A 280 22.15 -11.79 13.75
N ASP A 281 23.01 -10.77 13.85
CA ASP A 281 24.12 -10.69 14.81
C ASP A 281 23.62 -10.62 16.27
N TYR A 282 22.43 -10.07 16.47
CA TYR A 282 21.73 -9.98 17.76
C TYR A 282 20.34 -10.60 17.62
N ASP A 283 20.31 -11.92 17.44
CA ASP A 283 19.16 -12.77 17.11
C ASP A 283 17.97 -12.70 18.10
N THR A 284 18.21 -12.22 19.33
CA THR A 284 17.19 -12.07 20.37
C THR A 284 17.13 -10.63 20.87
N SER A 285 15.92 -10.18 21.20
CA SER A 285 15.71 -8.86 21.81
C SER A 285 16.45 -8.69 23.14
N GLU A 286 16.68 -9.79 23.87
CA GLU A 286 17.46 -9.80 25.12
C GLU A 286 18.94 -9.53 24.85
N GLN A 287 19.57 -10.23 23.91
CA GLN A 287 20.96 -9.94 23.52
C GLN A 287 21.09 -8.53 22.95
N PHE A 288 20.14 -8.09 22.13
CA PHE A 288 20.11 -6.72 21.65
C PHE A 288 20.05 -5.69 22.78
N TYR A 289 19.22 -5.93 23.81
CA TYR A 289 19.14 -5.08 25.00
C TYR A 289 20.46 -5.05 25.78
N LEU A 290 21.09 -6.21 26.01
CA LEU A 290 22.32 -6.32 26.79
C LEU A 290 23.54 -5.72 26.06
N CYS A 291 23.55 -5.79 24.72
CA CYS A 291 24.68 -5.32 23.90
C CYS A 291 24.56 -3.87 23.44
N LEU A 292 23.38 -3.25 23.51
CA LEU A 292 23.17 -1.84 23.15
C LEU A 292 23.35 -0.93 24.37
N SER A 293 24.40 -0.12 24.42
CA SER A 293 24.57 0.85 25.51
C SER A 293 23.66 2.07 25.34
N ASN A 294 23.36 2.75 26.46
CA ASN A 294 22.52 3.94 26.46
C ASN A 294 23.18 5.11 25.72
N ASP A 295 24.50 5.27 25.82
CA ASP A 295 25.24 6.33 25.12
C ASP A 295 25.25 6.14 23.60
N VAL A 296 25.41 4.89 23.15
CA VAL A 296 25.35 4.55 21.71
C VAL A 296 23.95 4.80 21.18
N LEU A 297 22.91 4.37 21.90
CA LEU A 297 21.52 4.62 21.51
C LEU A 297 21.22 6.12 21.44
N LYS A 298 21.58 6.89 22.46
CA LYS A 298 21.33 8.32 22.54
C LYS A 298 21.94 9.08 21.35
N THR A 299 23.13 8.68 20.93
CA THR A 299 23.87 9.36 19.86
C THR A 299 23.41 8.93 18.46
N ASN A 300 22.83 7.73 18.33
CA ASN A 300 22.54 7.11 17.03
C ASN A 300 21.07 6.66 16.89
N LEU A 301 20.15 7.33 17.58
CA LEU A 301 18.73 6.95 17.61
C LEU A 301 18.11 6.89 16.21
N GLU A 302 18.33 7.94 15.40
CA GLU A 302 17.79 8.04 14.03
C GLU A 302 18.32 6.90 13.16
N LEU A 303 19.64 6.69 13.13
CA LEU A 303 20.31 5.62 12.38
C LEU A 303 19.77 4.22 12.73
N LEU A 304 19.54 3.97 14.03
CA LEU A 304 18.98 2.69 14.48
C LEU A 304 17.52 2.53 14.04
N LEU A 305 16.71 3.59 14.09
CA LEU A 305 15.29 3.54 13.71
C LEU A 305 15.05 3.52 12.19
N GLU A 306 16.08 3.81 11.40
CA GLU A 306 16.10 3.53 9.96
C GLU A 306 16.27 2.03 9.64
N GLN A 307 16.73 1.22 10.59
CA GLN A 307 16.86 -0.23 10.41
C GLN A 307 15.49 -0.94 10.44
N PRO A 308 15.36 -2.11 9.80
CA PRO A 308 14.14 -2.91 9.82
C PRO A 308 13.95 -3.64 11.16
N LEU A 309 13.71 -2.88 12.22
CA LEU A 309 13.46 -3.40 13.57
C LEU A 309 12.07 -4.03 13.68
N THR A 310 11.97 -5.20 14.32
CA THR A 310 10.67 -5.78 14.70
C THR A 310 10.11 -5.08 15.94
N VAL A 311 8.84 -5.38 16.27
CA VAL A 311 8.17 -4.79 17.44
C VAL A 311 8.96 -5.06 18.72
N ASP A 312 9.51 -6.27 18.89
CA ASP A 312 10.26 -6.63 20.10
C ASP A 312 11.54 -5.80 20.27
N TYR A 313 12.24 -5.50 19.17
CA TYR A 313 13.43 -4.64 19.20
C TYR A 313 13.05 -3.19 19.44
N LEU A 314 11.93 -2.71 18.86
CA LEU A 314 11.42 -1.37 19.15
C LEU A 314 11.06 -1.23 20.65
N GLN A 315 10.49 -2.26 21.28
CA GLN A 315 10.22 -2.25 22.72
C GLN A 315 11.50 -2.17 23.56
N VAL A 316 12.58 -2.83 23.13
CA VAL A 316 13.91 -2.68 23.75
C VAL A 316 14.42 -1.24 23.64
N VAL A 317 14.29 -0.62 22.46
CA VAL A 317 14.69 0.78 22.25
C VAL A 317 13.86 1.72 23.13
N LYS A 318 12.54 1.53 23.20
CA LYS A 318 11.63 2.28 24.08
C LYS A 318 12.10 2.22 25.53
N LYS A 319 12.33 1.01 26.06
CA LYS A 319 12.79 0.77 27.44
C LYS A 319 14.12 1.45 27.73
N LYS A 320 15.06 1.49 26.77
CA LYS A 320 16.33 2.21 26.96
C LYS A 320 16.17 3.72 26.90
N LEU A 321 15.28 4.25 26.04
CA LEU A 321 14.98 5.68 26.03
C LEU A 321 14.37 6.15 27.36
N GLU A 322 13.56 5.32 28.02
CA GLU A 322 13.03 5.60 29.36
C GLU A 322 14.15 5.67 30.42
N GLN A 323 15.19 4.84 30.28
CA GLN A 323 16.38 4.91 31.16
C GLN A 323 17.23 6.16 30.88
N ILE A 324 17.34 6.58 29.62
CA ILE A 324 18.09 7.77 29.21
C ILE A 324 17.36 9.05 29.62
N TYR A 325 16.02 9.04 29.55
CA TYR A 325 15.16 10.20 29.77
C TYR A 325 14.09 9.92 30.83
N PRO A 326 14.48 9.70 32.11
CA PRO A 326 13.53 9.35 33.18
C PRO A 326 12.51 10.46 33.48
N LEU A 327 12.82 11.71 33.10
CA LEU A 327 11.94 12.87 33.25
C LEU A 327 11.11 13.17 31.99
N GLY A 328 11.20 12.33 30.96
CA GLY A 328 10.50 12.50 29.69
C GLY A 328 11.42 12.84 28.52
N ILE A 329 11.01 12.40 27.33
CA ILE A 329 11.78 12.51 26.08
C ILE A 329 11.76 13.96 25.58
N PRO A 330 12.93 14.60 25.36
CA PRO A 330 12.99 15.95 24.80
C PRO A 330 12.39 16.04 23.40
N GLU A 331 11.82 17.20 23.03
CA GLU A 331 11.18 17.39 21.73
C GLU A 331 12.12 17.11 20.54
N GLU A 332 13.39 17.48 20.67
CA GLU A 332 14.43 17.19 19.66
C GLU A 332 14.67 15.70 19.42
N GLN A 333 14.32 14.85 20.39
CA GLN A 333 14.38 13.40 20.25
C GLN A 333 13.05 12.84 19.74
N LEU A 334 11.92 13.46 20.09
CA LEU A 334 10.58 13.06 19.60
C LEU A 334 10.49 13.06 18.08
N LYS A 335 11.09 14.08 17.42
CA LYS A 335 11.11 14.16 15.95
C LYS A 335 11.84 13.00 15.28
N LEU A 336 12.71 12.28 16.01
CA LEU A 336 13.52 11.17 15.50
C LEU A 336 12.87 9.80 15.77
N LEU A 337 11.75 9.73 16.49
CA LEU A 337 11.17 8.46 16.93
C LEU A 337 10.66 7.58 15.78
N GLY A 338 10.38 8.13 14.59
CA GLY A 338 9.95 7.33 13.44
C GLY A 338 8.92 6.24 13.80
N PRO A 339 9.16 4.95 13.44
CA PRO A 339 8.27 3.83 13.81
C PRO A 339 8.12 3.57 15.31
N LEU A 340 9.12 3.94 16.13
CA LEU A 340 9.09 3.77 17.59
C LEU A 340 7.96 4.60 18.23
N SER A 341 7.61 5.73 17.63
CA SER A 341 6.51 6.59 18.13
C SER A 341 5.18 5.84 18.24
N ARG A 342 4.96 4.79 17.45
CA ARG A 342 3.74 3.96 17.48
C ARG A 342 3.67 3.01 18.67
N GLN A 343 4.77 2.81 19.38
CA GLN A 343 4.89 1.91 20.53
C GLN A 343 4.49 2.59 21.86
N TYR A 344 4.15 3.86 21.83
CA TYR A 344 3.74 4.62 23.02
C TYR A 344 2.22 4.66 23.18
N SER A 345 1.72 4.48 24.40
CA SER A 345 0.29 4.59 24.72
C SER A 345 -0.18 6.05 24.63
N ALA A 346 -1.50 6.26 24.66
CA ALA A 346 -2.04 7.62 24.70
C ALA A 346 -1.56 8.35 25.98
N GLU A 347 -1.54 7.67 27.12
CA GLU A 347 -1.09 8.21 28.40
C GLU A 347 0.36 8.69 28.32
N GLU A 348 1.26 7.91 27.72
CA GLU A 348 2.65 8.31 27.52
C GLU A 348 2.79 9.49 26.56
N ILE A 349 2.01 9.50 25.46
CA ILE A 349 1.98 10.61 24.49
C ILE A 349 1.47 11.90 25.13
N SER A 350 0.60 11.82 26.14
CA SER A 350 0.08 13.00 26.84
C SER A 350 1.17 13.83 27.53
N LEU A 351 2.32 13.21 27.83
CA LEU A 351 3.46 13.84 28.49
C LEU A 351 4.42 14.50 27.49
N TRP A 352 4.29 14.22 26.20
CA TRP A 352 5.25 14.68 25.19
C TRP A 352 5.24 16.21 25.02
N PRO A 353 6.40 16.87 25.01
CA PRO A 353 6.50 18.30 24.69
C PRO A 353 6.44 18.51 23.16
N VAL A 354 5.28 18.29 22.54
CA VAL A 354 5.10 18.53 21.10
C VAL A 354 4.65 19.97 20.88
N THR A 355 5.59 20.92 20.81
CA THR A 355 5.28 22.36 20.66
C THR A 355 5.41 22.85 19.21
N SER A 356 6.27 22.20 18.42
CA SER A 356 6.60 22.62 17.06
C SER A 356 5.79 21.89 16.00
N SER A 357 5.35 22.63 14.98
CA SER A 357 4.72 22.04 13.78
C SER A 357 5.66 21.05 13.07
N LYS A 358 6.98 21.24 13.16
CA LYS A 358 7.96 20.31 12.54
C LYS A 358 7.94 18.95 13.24
N THR A 359 7.90 18.95 14.58
CA THR A 359 7.82 17.73 15.39
C THR A 359 6.55 16.96 15.08
N LEU A 360 5.39 17.65 15.05
CA LEU A 360 4.13 17.00 14.72
C LEU A 360 4.13 16.43 13.29
N LEU A 361 4.68 17.16 12.31
CA LEU A 361 4.81 16.66 10.93
C LEU A 361 5.66 15.38 10.84
N ALA A 362 6.78 15.32 11.57
CA ALA A 362 7.63 14.14 11.64
C ALA A 362 6.87 12.95 12.24
N LEU A 363 6.18 13.15 13.37
CA LEU A 363 5.40 12.10 14.05
C LEU A 363 4.20 11.60 13.21
N LEU A 364 3.63 12.46 12.36
CA LEU A 364 2.53 12.12 11.46
C LEU A 364 3.00 11.50 10.12
N ASN A 365 4.29 11.18 9.97
CA ASN A 365 4.79 10.53 8.76
C ASN A 365 4.09 9.17 8.54
N PRO A 366 3.40 8.97 7.39
CA PRO A 366 2.68 7.73 7.11
C PRO A 366 3.60 6.52 6.86
N ALA A 367 4.90 6.75 6.59
CA ALA A 367 5.89 5.68 6.43
C ALA A 367 6.14 4.91 7.75
N ASP A 368 5.88 5.55 8.89
CA ASP A 368 6.24 5.04 10.23
C ASP A 368 5.12 4.20 10.88
N GLY A 369 4.11 3.82 10.10
CA GLY A 369 3.02 2.96 10.54
C GLY A 369 1.74 3.71 10.90
N LYS A 370 0.67 2.94 11.15
CA LYS A 370 -0.65 3.45 11.53
C LYS A 370 -0.63 3.86 13.00
N TRP A 371 -1.08 5.07 13.28
CA TRP A 371 -1.50 5.43 14.63
C TRP A 371 -2.81 4.72 15.00
N GLY A 372 -2.92 4.26 16.24
CA GLY A 372 -4.20 3.95 16.86
C GLY A 372 -5.04 5.22 17.05
N VAL A 373 -6.37 5.08 17.08
CA VAL A 373 -7.30 6.22 17.15
C VAL A 373 -7.06 7.06 18.41
N ALA A 374 -6.91 6.42 19.58
CA ALA A 374 -6.64 7.12 20.83
C ALA A 374 -5.27 7.83 20.81
N GLN A 375 -4.22 7.18 20.30
CA GLN A 375 -2.87 7.76 20.22
C GLN A 375 -2.85 9.03 19.37
N ILE A 376 -3.44 9.01 18.16
CA ILE A 376 -3.44 10.19 17.29
C ILE A 376 -4.31 11.32 17.85
N GLN A 377 -5.46 11.00 18.45
CA GLN A 377 -6.30 12.01 19.11
C GLN A 377 -5.53 12.68 20.26
N GLN A 378 -4.81 11.90 21.06
CA GLN A 378 -4.02 12.41 22.15
C GLN A 378 -2.84 13.26 21.68
N LEU A 379 -2.12 12.83 20.63
CA LEU A 379 -1.02 13.58 20.03
C LEU A 379 -1.49 14.95 19.52
N LEU A 380 -2.60 14.99 18.79
CA LEU A 380 -3.15 16.23 18.24
C LEU A 380 -3.67 17.15 19.35
N SER A 381 -4.36 16.59 20.35
CA SER A 381 -4.86 17.37 21.49
C SER A 381 -3.71 17.95 22.31
N ARG A 382 -2.62 17.19 22.48
CA ARG A 382 -1.41 17.65 23.17
C ARG A 382 -0.77 18.84 22.44
N TYR A 383 -0.59 18.72 21.12
CA TYR A 383 -0.04 19.82 20.30
C TYR A 383 -0.86 21.11 20.42
N LEU A 384 -2.19 21.00 20.32
CA LEU A 384 -3.10 22.14 20.45
C LEU A 384 -3.10 22.74 21.87
N ALA A 385 -3.06 21.91 22.91
CA ALA A 385 -3.02 22.36 24.29
C ALA A 385 -1.73 23.12 24.64
N LEU A 386 -0.63 22.82 23.93
CA LEU A 386 0.65 23.53 24.04
C LEU A 386 0.73 24.80 23.17
N GLY A 387 -0.40 25.27 22.63
CA GLY A 387 -0.47 26.48 21.80
C GLY A 387 -0.12 26.28 20.32
N GLY A 388 -0.01 25.02 19.87
CA GLY A 388 0.22 24.67 18.47
C GLY A 388 -0.93 25.08 17.56
N THR A 389 -0.64 25.36 16.29
CA THR A 389 -1.63 25.75 15.28
C THR A 389 -1.61 24.80 14.09
N LEU A 390 -2.79 24.35 13.65
CA LEU A 390 -2.90 23.45 12.51
C LEU A 390 -2.70 24.22 11.20
N THR A 391 -1.53 24.04 10.59
CA THR A 391 -1.16 24.61 9.29
C THR A 391 -1.67 23.74 8.13
N GLY A 392 -1.69 24.28 6.90
CA GLY A 392 -2.08 23.50 5.72
C GLY A 392 -1.30 22.20 5.52
N PRO A 393 0.04 22.21 5.62
CA PRO A 393 0.85 20.98 5.55
C PRO A 393 0.48 19.95 6.63
N LEU A 394 0.14 20.39 7.84
CA LEU A 394 -0.33 19.52 8.91
C LEU A 394 -1.69 18.90 8.56
N LEU A 395 -2.64 19.71 8.10
CA LEU A 395 -3.96 19.22 7.67
C LEU A 395 -3.87 18.22 6.52
N GLN A 396 -2.99 18.50 5.54
CA GLN A 396 -2.71 17.59 4.43
C GLN A 396 -2.13 16.27 4.94
N ARG A 397 -1.16 16.33 5.86
CA ARG A 397 -0.50 15.15 6.43
C ARG A 397 -1.46 14.31 7.29
N MET A 398 -2.30 14.96 8.09
CA MET A 398 -3.32 14.31 8.90
C MET A 398 -4.40 13.64 8.05
N GLY A 399 -4.78 14.28 6.94
CA GLY A 399 -5.87 13.85 6.08
C GLY A 399 -7.26 14.07 6.72
N GLY A 400 -8.29 13.95 5.90
CA GLY A 400 -9.66 14.29 6.31
C GLY A 400 -10.24 13.39 7.41
N ARG A 401 -9.88 12.10 7.46
CA ARG A 401 -10.35 11.18 8.52
C ARG A 401 -9.91 11.64 9.92
N ASN A 402 -8.65 12.03 10.08
CA ASN A 402 -8.14 12.49 11.38
C ASN A 402 -8.63 13.91 11.70
N LEU A 403 -8.80 14.76 10.69
CA LEU A 403 -9.48 16.05 10.85
C LEU A 403 -10.90 15.87 11.41
N CYS A 404 -11.66 14.89 10.90
CA CYS A 404 -13.01 14.60 11.39
C CYS A 404 -13.05 14.04 12.82
N ASN A 405 -11.94 13.51 13.33
CA ASN A 405 -11.82 13.02 14.71
C ASN A 405 -11.55 14.14 15.73
N LEU A 406 -11.19 15.34 15.28
CA LEU A 406 -11.01 16.50 16.16
C LEU A 406 -12.35 16.92 16.80
N GLN A 407 -12.27 17.50 17.99
CA GLN A 407 -13.42 18.13 18.63
C GLN A 407 -13.81 19.42 17.89
N GLU A 408 -15.08 19.82 18.00
CA GLU A 408 -15.58 21.01 17.31
C GLU A 408 -14.83 22.30 17.71
N GLY A 409 -14.48 22.43 18.99
CA GLY A 409 -13.66 23.55 19.47
C GLY A 409 -12.27 23.58 18.83
N GLN A 410 -11.66 22.42 18.58
CA GLN A 410 -10.36 22.31 17.91
C GLN A 410 -10.47 22.66 16.42
N ILE A 411 -11.55 22.24 15.75
CA ILE A 411 -11.82 22.63 14.35
C ILE A 411 -12.04 24.14 14.26
N ALA A 412 -12.74 24.74 15.22
CA ALA A 412 -12.98 26.18 15.28
C ALA A 412 -11.69 27.02 15.32
N GLN A 413 -10.60 26.48 15.87
CA GLN A 413 -9.29 27.15 15.92
C GLN A 413 -8.50 27.11 14.59
N ILE A 414 -8.91 26.29 13.62
CA ILE A 414 -8.23 26.20 12.31
C ILE A 414 -8.36 27.52 11.55
N LEU A 415 -7.25 28.11 11.14
CA LEU A 415 -7.26 29.34 10.34
C LEU A 415 -7.74 29.06 8.91
N PRO A 416 -8.50 29.98 8.27
CA PRO A 416 -8.88 29.84 6.86
C PRO A 416 -7.66 29.61 5.94
N GLU A 417 -6.55 30.25 6.25
CA GLU A 417 -5.29 30.12 5.51
C GLU A 417 -4.73 28.69 5.51
N ALA A 418 -4.93 27.94 6.59
CA ALA A 418 -4.56 26.54 6.66
C ALA A 418 -5.43 25.68 5.72
N ILE A 419 -6.73 25.99 5.61
CA ILE A 419 -7.63 25.33 4.65
C ILE A 419 -7.18 25.61 3.22
N ARG A 420 -6.75 26.84 2.93
CA ARG A 420 -6.26 27.25 1.60
C ARG A 420 -5.06 26.41 1.14
N THR A 421 -4.16 26.10 2.07
CA THR A 421 -2.87 25.43 1.79
C THR A 421 -2.89 23.92 2.04
N ALA A 422 -3.98 23.35 2.58
CA ALA A 422 -4.10 21.93 2.87
C ALA A 422 -4.33 21.03 1.63
N GLY A 423 -4.66 21.63 0.49
CA GLY A 423 -5.11 20.87 -0.68
C GLY A 423 -6.51 20.27 -0.49
N GLN A 424 -6.83 19.21 -1.24
CA GLN A 424 -8.15 18.56 -1.13
C GLN A 424 -8.19 17.60 0.07
N LEU A 425 -9.10 17.87 1.01
CA LEU A 425 -9.35 17.01 2.17
C LEU A 425 -10.65 16.25 2.00
N ASN A 426 -10.63 14.92 2.16
CA ASN A 426 -11.85 14.11 2.17
C ASN A 426 -12.53 14.15 3.55
N ILE A 427 -13.55 15.00 3.69
CA ILE A 427 -14.30 15.19 4.95
C ILE A 427 -15.60 14.39 5.01
N SER A 428 -15.79 13.40 4.13
CA SER A 428 -17.04 12.61 4.05
C SER A 428 -17.43 11.94 5.39
N SER A 429 -16.44 11.58 6.21
CA SER A 429 -16.64 10.97 7.53
C SER A 429 -16.96 11.96 8.66
N CYS A 430 -16.98 13.27 8.40
CA CYS A 430 -17.29 14.28 9.41
C CYS A 430 -18.79 14.34 9.69
N SER A 431 -19.16 14.68 10.93
CA SER A 431 -20.54 15.08 11.25
C SER A 431 -20.91 16.36 10.50
N GLN A 432 -22.21 16.59 10.29
CA GLN A 432 -22.69 17.77 9.57
C GLN A 432 -22.21 19.08 10.20
N THR A 433 -22.25 19.18 11.54
CA THR A 433 -21.76 20.36 12.27
C THR A 433 -20.30 20.67 11.95
N LYS A 434 -19.44 19.64 11.88
CA LYS A 434 -18.02 19.80 11.53
C LYS A 434 -17.85 20.18 10.06
N LYS A 435 -18.63 19.59 9.16
CA LYS A 435 -18.63 19.96 7.73
C LYS A 435 -19.00 21.43 7.55
N ASP A 436 -20.03 21.91 8.24
CA ASP A 436 -20.47 23.32 8.16
C ASP A 436 -19.39 24.29 8.66
N GLN A 437 -18.66 23.94 9.73
CA GLN A 437 -17.54 24.75 10.22
C GLN A 437 -16.40 24.81 9.20
N LEU A 438 -16.03 23.67 8.61
CA LEU A 438 -14.99 23.58 7.60
C LEU A 438 -15.38 24.34 6.32
N TYR A 439 -16.64 24.23 5.91
CA TYR A 439 -17.20 24.97 4.77
C TYR A 439 -17.11 26.49 4.97
N ARG A 440 -17.53 27.01 6.13
CA ARG A 440 -17.41 28.46 6.43
C ARG A 440 -15.96 28.94 6.41
N LYS A 441 -15.01 28.10 6.84
CA LYS A 441 -13.57 28.41 6.77
C LYS A 441 -13.07 28.39 5.34
N ALA A 442 -13.48 27.42 4.53
CA ALA A 442 -13.16 27.35 3.10
C ALA A 442 -13.71 28.56 2.34
N GLN A 443 -14.96 28.97 2.61
CA GLN A 443 -15.54 30.18 2.03
C GLN A 443 -14.66 31.41 2.30
N LYS A 444 -14.23 31.61 3.56
CA LYS A 444 -13.33 32.70 3.93
C LYS A 444 -11.94 32.56 3.29
N ALA A 445 -11.42 31.35 3.20
CA ALA A 445 -10.10 31.06 2.62
C ALA A 445 -10.01 31.36 1.12
N PHE A 446 -11.12 31.17 0.41
CA PHE A 446 -11.21 31.34 -1.04
C PHE A 446 -11.99 32.59 -1.48
N ALA A 447 -12.48 33.40 -0.53
CA ALA A 447 -13.13 34.67 -0.83
C ALA A 447 -12.12 35.67 -1.42
N GLY A 448 -12.47 36.31 -2.54
CA GLY A 448 -11.68 37.38 -3.14
C GLY A 448 -10.57 36.94 -4.11
N GLN A 449 -10.49 35.67 -4.48
CA GLN A 449 -9.52 35.26 -5.51
C GLN A 449 -10.03 35.55 -6.93
N PRO A 450 -9.23 36.21 -7.79
CA PRO A 450 -9.54 36.34 -9.20
C PRO A 450 -9.51 34.95 -9.86
N GLY A 451 -10.63 34.55 -10.45
CA GLY A 451 -10.78 33.25 -11.09
C GLY A 451 -12.18 33.04 -11.65
N THR A 452 -12.35 32.05 -12.52
CA THR A 452 -13.68 31.69 -13.05
C THR A 452 -14.52 31.03 -11.96
N ALA A 453 -15.85 31.15 -12.05
CA ALA A 453 -16.78 30.48 -11.14
C ALA A 453 -16.50 28.95 -11.02
N ARG A 454 -16.02 28.34 -12.11
CA ARG A 454 -15.61 26.94 -12.16
C ARG A 454 -14.38 26.65 -11.28
N ALA A 455 -13.36 27.51 -11.30
CA ALA A 455 -12.17 27.33 -10.47
C ALA A 455 -12.48 27.48 -8.97
N TYR A 456 -13.36 28.43 -8.62
CA TYR A 456 -13.87 28.58 -7.26
C TYR A 456 -14.65 27.34 -6.81
N TYR A 457 -15.57 26.85 -7.66
CA TYR A 457 -16.34 25.65 -7.36
C TYR A 457 -15.45 24.42 -7.12
N CYS A 458 -14.43 24.20 -7.96
CA CYS A 458 -13.49 23.08 -7.77
C CYS A 458 -12.72 23.15 -6.43
N ARG A 459 -12.45 24.35 -5.90
CA ARG A 459 -11.75 24.54 -4.63
C ARG A 459 -12.67 24.36 -3.42
N ILE A 460 -13.93 24.76 -3.54
CA ILE A 460 -14.90 24.65 -2.45
C ILE A 460 -15.57 23.27 -2.39
N TRP A 461 -15.63 22.56 -3.52
CA TRP A 461 -16.27 21.25 -3.67
C TRP A 461 -15.94 20.23 -2.58
N PRO A 462 -14.67 20.05 -2.14
CA PRO A 462 -14.35 19.08 -1.09
C PRO A 462 -15.04 19.38 0.26
N TYR A 463 -15.51 20.61 0.45
CA TYR A 463 -16.16 21.08 1.67
C TYR A 463 -17.67 21.24 1.52
N LEU A 464 -18.24 20.92 0.35
CA LEU A 464 -19.68 20.83 0.14
C LEU A 464 -20.12 19.46 0.67
N GLY A 465 -20.76 19.49 1.84
CA GLY A 465 -21.05 18.33 2.67
C GLY A 465 -22.01 17.32 2.07
#